data_AF-A0A1Q7LIK0-F1
#
_entry.id   AF-A0A1Q7LIK0-F1
#
_cell.length_a   1.000
_cell.length_b   1.000
_cell.length_c   1.000
_cell.angle_alpha   90.00
_cell.angle_beta   90.00
_cell.angle_gamma   90.00
#
_symmetry.space_group_name_H-M   'P 1'
#
loop_
_entity.id
_entity.type
_entity.pdbx_description
1 polymer ?
#
loop_
_entity_poly.entity_id
_entity_poly.type
_entity_poly.pdbx_seq_one_letter_code
_entity_poly.pdbx_strand_id
1 'polypeptide(L)'
;MTTEERLAVLFRRHLHLEVPSLDTDLLETGLLDSLLIVDLLVHIERELGRTLPMEALELEDFRSLVTIARCIERKGQAPDPSTHLASDTR
;
A
#
# COMPACT_ATOMS: atom_id res chain seq x y z
N MET A 1 1.65 15.58 6.29
CA MET A 1 1.90 14.16 6.55
C MET A 1 2.15 13.50 5.21
N THR A 2 3.34 12.99 4.98
CA THR A 2 3.71 12.35 3.71
C THR A 2 3.14 10.92 3.63
N THR A 3 3.20 10.28 2.46
CA THR A 3 2.70 8.92 2.26
C THR A 3 3.46 7.92 3.15
N GLU A 4 4.77 8.09 3.31
CA GLU A 4 5.63 7.26 4.16
C GLU A 4 5.24 7.34 5.64
N GLU A 5 4.99 8.55 6.15
CA GLU A 5 4.56 8.75 7.53
C GLU A 5 3.20 8.10 7.78
N ARG A 6 2.29 8.15 6.79
CA ARG A 6 0.98 7.47 6.87
C ARG A 6 1.13 5.97 6.91
N LEU A 7 2.03 5.42 6.09
CA LEU A 7 2.35 3.99 6.12
C LEU A 7 2.94 3.57 7.46
N ALA A 8 3.87 4.33 8.04
CA ALA A 8 4.43 4.02 9.36
C ALA A 8 3.35 3.94 10.45
N VAL A 9 2.38 4.86 10.43
CA VAL A 9 1.22 4.81 11.35
C VAL A 9 0.33 3.60 11.07
N LEU A 10 0.08 3.27 9.81
CA LEU A 10 -0.71 2.10 9.41
C LEU A 10 -0.05 0.80 9.92
N PHE A 11 1.26 0.63 9.70
CA PHE A 11 2.01 -0.54 10.16
C PHE A 11 1.88 -0.71 11.67
N ARG A 12 2.07 0.37 12.44
CA ARG A 12 1.94 0.31 13.89
C ARG A 12 0.51 0.01 14.35
N ARG A 13 -0.50 0.58 13.68
CA ARG A 13 -1.91 0.49 14.10
C ARG A 13 -2.58 -0.81 13.71
N HIS A 14 -2.26 -1.34 12.53
CA HIS A 14 -2.93 -2.50 11.95
C HIS A 14 -2.08 -3.76 12.02
N LEU A 15 -0.80 -3.65 11.70
CA LEU A 15 0.13 -4.79 11.70
C LEU A 15 0.85 -4.96 13.04
N HIS A 16 0.72 -4.00 13.96
CA HIS A 16 1.47 -3.95 15.23
C HIS A 16 2.99 -4.04 15.03
N LEU A 17 3.49 -3.54 13.88
CA LEU A 17 4.90 -3.53 13.52
C LEU A 17 5.50 -2.14 13.77
N GLU A 18 6.63 -2.11 14.46
CA GLU A 18 7.46 -0.91 14.57
C GLU A 18 8.57 -0.96 13.52
N VAL A 19 8.50 -0.04 12.56
CA VAL A 19 9.52 0.09 11.52
C VAL A 19 10.63 1.03 12.03
N PRO A 20 11.89 0.57 12.13
CA PRO A 20 12.99 1.37 12.69
C PRO A 20 13.32 2.63 11.87
N SER A 21 13.20 2.56 10.54
CA SER A 21 13.45 3.67 9.62
C SER A 21 12.62 3.50 8.34
N LEU A 22 12.28 4.62 7.68
CA LEU A 22 11.52 4.60 6.43
C LEU A 22 12.24 3.85 5.28
N ASP A 23 13.57 3.80 5.35
CA ASP A 23 14.44 3.11 4.39
C ASP A 23 14.83 1.69 4.82
N THR A 24 14.34 1.21 5.97
CA THR A 24 14.63 -0.16 6.42
C THR A 24 14.12 -1.18 5.42
N ASP A 25 14.97 -2.15 5.05
CA ASP A 25 14.56 -3.30 4.23
C ASP A 25 13.68 -4.25 5.06
N LEU A 26 12.36 -4.15 4.89
CA LEU A 26 11.34 -4.88 5.63
C LEU A 26 11.36 -6.38 5.35
N LEU A 27 11.77 -6.78 4.14
CA LEU A 27 11.86 -8.19 3.75
C LEU A 27 13.14 -8.82 4.29
N GLU A 28 14.27 -8.12 4.16
CA GLU A 28 15.56 -8.59 4.69
C GLU A 28 15.55 -8.68 6.22
N THR A 29 14.89 -7.74 6.89
CA THR A 29 14.71 -7.76 8.35
C THR A 29 13.68 -8.77 8.84
N GLY A 30 12.88 -9.35 7.92
CA GLY A 30 11.78 -10.26 8.26
C GLY A 30 10.59 -9.59 8.96
N LEU A 31 10.51 -8.26 8.92
CA LEU A 31 9.35 -7.50 9.42
C LEU A 31 8.13 -7.68 8.52
N LEU A 32 8.35 -7.88 7.21
CA LEU A 32 7.33 -8.25 6.26
C LEU A 32 7.63 -9.63 5.68
N ASP A 33 6.60 -10.48 5.67
CA ASP A 33 6.58 -11.71 4.91
C ASP A 33 5.50 -11.64 3.81
N SER A 34 5.46 -12.64 2.94
CA SER A 34 4.50 -12.68 1.83
C SER A 34 3.04 -12.65 2.27
N LEU A 35 2.71 -13.14 3.48
CA LEU A 35 1.35 -13.16 4.00
C LEU A 35 0.96 -11.79 4.56
N LEU A 36 1.87 -11.13 5.30
CA LEU A 36 1.71 -9.78 5.82
C LEU A 36 1.62 -8.74 4.70
N ILE A 37 2.26 -8.96 3.55
CA ILE A 37 2.10 -8.10 2.37
C ILE A 37 0.65 -8.11 1.88
N VAL A 38 -0.01 -9.26 1.85
CA VAL A 38 -1.42 -9.35 1.45
C VAL A 38 -2.31 -8.57 2.42
N ASP A 39 -2.09 -8.71 3.72
CA ASP A 39 -2.86 -7.99 4.75
C ASP A 39 -2.60 -6.48 4.71
N LEU A 40 -1.33 -6.09 4.53
CA LEU A 40 -0.92 -4.70 4.33
C LEU A 40 -1.64 -4.07 3.14
N LEU A 41 -1.70 -4.78 2.01
CA LEU A 41 -2.38 -4.27 0.81
C LEU A 41 -3.86 -4.02 1.09
N VAL A 42 -4.56 -4.94 1.73
CA VAL A 42 -5.98 -4.74 2.10
C VAL A 42 -6.16 -3.50 2.97
N HIS A 43 -5.25 -3.25 3.92
CA HIS A 43 -5.30 -2.05 4.75
C HIS A 43 -5.02 -0.76 3.96
N ILE A 44 -4.02 -0.78 3.07
CA ILE A 44 -3.70 0.35 2.19
C ILE A 44 -4.87 0.67 1.26
N GLU A 45 -5.45 -0.34 0.62
CA GLU A 45 -6.57 -0.18 -0.31
C GLU A 45 -7.80 0.42 0.38
N ARG A 46 -8.09 -0.01 1.62
CA ARG A 46 -9.17 0.54 2.45
C ARG A 46 -8.92 1.99 2.84
N GLU A 47 -7.69 2.33 3.26
CA GLU A 47 -7.30 3.69 3.65
C GLU A 47 -7.24 4.67 2.46
N LEU A 48 -6.90 4.17 1.27
CA LEU A 48 -6.80 4.98 0.06
C LEU A 48 -8.07 4.93 -0.81
N GLY A 49 -9.01 4.03 -0.52
CA GLY A 49 -10.24 3.86 -1.28
C GLY A 49 -10.02 3.40 -2.72
N ARG A 50 -8.95 2.64 -2.99
CA ARG A 50 -8.59 2.17 -4.34
C ARG A 50 -7.89 0.83 -4.30
N THR A 51 -8.00 0.08 -5.39
CA THR A 51 -7.38 -1.25 -5.55
C THR A 51 -5.97 -1.13 -6.13
N LEU A 52 -5.02 -1.88 -5.56
CA LEU A 52 -3.66 -2.02 -6.05
C LEU A 52 -3.53 -3.41 -6.68
N PRO A 53 -3.47 -3.53 -8.02
CA PRO A 53 -3.40 -4.83 -8.68
C PRO A 53 -2.10 -5.54 -8.31
N MET A 54 -2.22 -6.70 -7.66
CA MET A 54 -1.09 -7.49 -7.18
C MET A 54 -0.18 -7.95 -8.31
N GLU A 55 -0.73 -8.16 -9.51
CA GLU A 55 0.04 -8.55 -10.71
C GLU A 55 0.99 -7.45 -11.18
N ALA A 56 0.74 -6.21 -10.77
CA ALA A 56 1.60 -5.08 -11.10
C ALA A 56 2.59 -4.74 -9.97
N LEU A 57 2.52 -5.43 -8.83
CA LEU A 57 3.34 -5.18 -7.65
C LEU A 57 4.48 -6.20 -7.59
N GLU A 58 5.71 -5.72 -7.49
CA GLU A 58 6.90 -6.55 -7.32
C GLU A 58 7.33 -6.58 -5.85
N LEU A 59 8.02 -7.65 -5.41
CA LEU A 59 8.54 -7.73 -4.04
C LEU A 59 9.47 -6.55 -3.73
N GLU A 60 10.20 -6.07 -4.74
CA GLU A 60 11.04 -4.89 -4.69
C GLU A 60 10.29 -3.61 -4.28
N ASP A 61 9.00 -3.49 -4.64
CA ASP A 61 8.18 -2.34 -4.23
C ASP A 61 7.90 -2.34 -2.71
N PHE A 62 7.99 -3.50 -2.05
CA PHE A 62 7.73 -3.68 -0.61
C PHE A 62 8.97 -3.67 0.28
N ARG A 63 10.16 -3.43 -0.30
CA ARG A 63 11.40 -3.43 0.48
C ARG A 63 11.42 -2.37 1.56
N SER A 64 10.89 -1.16 1.34
CA SER A 64 10.86 -0.13 2.38
C SER A 64 9.60 0.70 2.33
N LEU A 65 9.33 1.49 3.39
CA LEU A 65 8.18 2.39 3.40
C LEU A 65 8.30 3.45 2.29
N VAL A 66 9.51 3.86 1.94
CA VAL A 66 9.79 4.79 0.83
C VAL A 66 9.44 4.17 -0.53
N THR A 67 9.82 2.91 -0.78
CA THR A 67 9.48 2.25 -2.05
C THR A 67 7.98 2.00 -2.17
N ILE A 68 7.33 1.60 -1.08
CA ILE A 68 5.88 1.40 -1.03
C ILE A 68 5.15 2.71 -1.32
N ALA A 69 5.53 3.79 -0.65
CA ALA A 69 4.97 5.12 -0.88
C ALA A 69 5.11 5.57 -2.34
N ARG A 70 6.31 5.42 -2.91
CA ARG A 70 6.56 5.74 -4.32
C ARG A 70 5.72 4.88 -5.26
N CYS A 71 5.57 3.58 -4.97
CA CYS A 71 4.76 2.67 -5.76
C CYS A 71 3.28 3.08 -5.74
N ILE A 72 2.77 3.40 -4.55
CA ILE A 72 1.43 3.95 -4.31
C ILE A 72 1.23 5.26 -5.08
N GLU A 73 2.17 6.18 -5.05
CA GLU A 73 2.05 7.46 -5.78
C GLU A 73 2.07 7.25 -7.30
N ARG A 74 3.00 6.43 -7.80
CA ARG A 74 3.14 6.10 -9.23
C ARG A 74 1.91 5.41 -9.80
N LYS A 75 1.34 4.44 -9.08
CA LYS A 75 0.16 3.67 -9.51
C LYS A 75 -1.15 4.36 -9.13
N GLY A 76 -1.08 5.32 -8.23
CA GLY A 76 -2.20 6.08 -7.69
C GLY A 76 -2.71 7.23 -8.55
N GLN A 77 -1.99 7.58 -9.61
CA GLN A 77 -2.36 8.62 -10.56
C GLN A 77 -3.27 8.09 -11.69
N ALA A 78 -3.59 6.79 -11.73
CA ALA A 78 -4.58 6.28 -12.68
C ALA A 78 -5.98 6.62 -12.13
N PRO A 79 -6.72 7.57 -12.73
CA PRO A 79 -8.12 7.72 -12.41
C PRO A 79 -8.81 6.42 -12.83
N ASP A 80 -9.59 5.85 -11.91
CA ASP A 80 -10.55 4.82 -12.23
C ASP A 80 -11.48 5.33 -13.36
N PRO A 81 -11.42 4.80 -14.60
CA PRO A 81 -12.33 5.22 -15.66
C PRO A 81 -13.72 4.57 -15.53
N SER A 82 -13.97 3.78 -14.47
CA SER A 82 -15.18 2.95 -14.36
C SER A 82 -16.18 3.42 -13.29
N THR A 83 -16.14 4.69 -12.87
CA THR A 83 -17.28 5.31 -12.16
C THR A 83 -18.43 5.72 -13.10
N HIS A 84 -18.62 5.05 -14.24
CA HIS A 84 -19.78 5.25 -15.09
C HIS A 84 -20.35 3.91 -15.56
N LEU A 85 -21.34 3.38 -14.84
CA LEU A 85 -22.72 3.20 -15.34
C LEU A 85 -23.51 2.21 -14.46
N ALA A 86 -24.26 2.74 -13.48
CA ALA A 86 -25.57 2.21 -13.07
C ALA A 86 -26.36 3.35 -12.38
N SER A 87 -26.59 4.41 -13.13
CA SER A 87 -27.52 5.49 -12.79
C SER A 87 -28.27 5.87 -14.06
N ASP A 88 -29.09 4.94 -14.55
CA ASP A 88 -30.15 5.13 -15.55
C ASP A 88 -30.91 3.78 -15.61
N THR A 89 -32.23 3.65 -15.52
CA THR A 89 -33.31 4.56 -15.94
C THR A 89 -34.59 4.17 -15.19
N ARG A 90 -35.26 5.21 -14.63
CA ARG A 90 -36.71 5.48 -14.56
C ARG A 90 -37.73 4.35 -14.40
#